data_AF-A0A661GSC3-F1
#
_entry.id   AF-A0A661GSC3-F1
#
_cell.length_a   1.000
_cell.length_b   1.000
_cell.length_c   1.000
_cell.angle_alpha   90.00
_cell.angle_beta   90.00
_cell.angle_gamma   90.00
#
_symmetry.space_group_name_H-M   'P 1'
#
loop_
_entity.id
_entity.type
_entity.pdbx_description
1 polymer ?
#
loop_
_entity_poly.entity_id
_entity_poly.type
_entity_poly.pdbx_seq_one_letter_code
_entity_poly.pdbx_strand_id
1 'polypeptide(L)' 'TGKTYSLAIRFQQGIDQPTAKKIVKLIKAAKTKVQVAIQGEKIRVTGKKRDDLQGAMALVREADLGQAFQFNNFRD' A
#
# COMPACT_ATOMS: atom_id res chain seq x y z
N THR A 1 17.94 -35.43 24.13
CA THR A 1 16.49 -35.23 23.94
C THR A 1 16.30 -33.84 23.37
N GLY A 2 15.98 -33.71 22.08
CA GLY A 2 15.89 -32.41 21.42
C GLY A 2 15.37 -32.58 20.01
N LYS A 3 14.06 -32.38 19.81
CA LYS A 3 13.40 -32.63 18.52
C LYS A 3 12.31 -31.63 18.19
N THR A 4 12.47 -30.37 18.58
CA THR A 4 11.56 -29.31 18.12
C THR A 4 12.29 -27.99 17.98
N TYR A 5 12.31 -27.48 16.74
CA TYR A 5 12.69 -26.11 16.40
C TYR A 5 11.41 -25.37 16.05
N SER A 6 11.14 -24.27 16.75
CA SER A 6 9.97 -23.43 16.52
C SER A 6 10.44 -22.10 15.93
N LEU A 7 10.01 -21.78 14.71
CA LEU A 7 10.25 -20.48 14.10
C LEU A 7 9.00 -19.62 14.24
N ALA A 8 9.09 -18.51 14.95
CA ALA A 8 8.00 -17.56 15.09
C ALA A 8 7.86 -16.73 13.80
N ILE A 9 6.93 -17.11 12.93
CA ILE A 9 6.60 -16.37 11.71
C ILE A 9 5.57 -15.31 12.07
N ARG A 10 5.91 -14.03 11.86
CA ARG A 10 4.97 -12.91 12.00
C ARG A 10 4.22 -12.75 10.69
N PHE A 11 2.91 -12.95 10.71
CA PHE A 11 2.05 -12.59 9.60
C PHE A 11 1.99 -11.07 9.50
N GLN A 12 2.56 -10.50 8.44
CA GLN A 12 2.36 -9.09 8.11
C GLN A 12 0.98 -8.95 7.46
N GLN A 13 -0.04 -8.80 8.29
CA GLN A 13 -1.40 -8.53 7.85
C GLN A 13 -1.66 -7.03 8.01
N GLY A 14 -2.00 -6.37 6.91
CA GLY A 14 -2.18 -4.90 6.88
C GLY A 14 -0.95 -4.16 6.36
N ILE A 15 -1.12 -2.84 6.16
CA ILE A 15 -0.03 -1.95 5.76
C ILE A 15 0.54 -1.29 7.01
N ASP A 16 1.78 -1.63 7.34
CA ASP A 16 2.52 -0.98 8.42
C ASP A 16 2.63 0.54 8.19
N GLN A 17 2.54 1.32 9.27
CA GLN A 17 2.72 2.78 9.22
C GLN A 17 3.93 3.26 8.42
N PRO A 18 5.15 2.69 8.56
CA PRO A 18 6.30 3.06 7.74
C PRO A 18 6.06 2.84 6.24
N THR A 19 5.45 1.72 5.85
CA THR A 19 5.10 1.41 4.45
C THR A 19 4.02 2.36 3.95
N ALA A 20 3.01 2.65 4.77
CA ALA A 20 1.96 3.61 4.43
C ALA A 20 2.52 5.02 4.18
N LYS A 21 3.44 5.48 5.02
CA LYS A 21 4.13 6.77 4.82
C LYS A 21 4.97 6.77 3.53
N LYS A 22 5.65 5.66 3.20
CA LYS A 22 6.39 5.54 1.92
C LYS A 22 5.46 5.65 0.71
N ILE A 23 4.32 4.97 0.72
CA ILE A 23 3.30 5.03 -0.35
C ILE A 23 2.78 6.46 -0.53
N VAL A 24 2.42 7.13 0.58
CA VAL A 24 1.96 8.52 0.53
C VAL A 24 3.03 9.43 -0.06
N LYS A 25 4.30 9.23 0.29
CA LYS A 25 5.42 10.01 -0.26
C LYS A 25 5.63 9.74 -1.75
N LEU A 26 5.55 8.49 -2.19
CA LEU A 26 5.64 8.08 -3.60
C LEU A 26 4.55 8.73 -4.45
N ILE A 27 3.29 8.63 -4.02
CA ILE A 27 2.16 9.21 -4.75
C ILE A 27 2.27 10.74 -4.81
N LYS A 28 2.71 11.39 -3.72
CA LYS A 28 2.98 12.83 -3.73
C LYS A 28 4.14 13.22 -4.66
N ALA A 29 5.19 12.40 -4.74
CA ALA A 29 6.33 12.63 -5.62
C ALA A 29 5.96 12.51 -7.10
N ALA A 30 5.02 11.60 -7.42
CA ALA A 30 4.50 11.43 -8.78
C ALA A 30 3.63 12.60 -9.27
N LYS A 31 3.34 13.62 -8.44
CA LYS A 31 2.53 14.80 -8.77
C LYS A 31 1.14 14.46 -9.33
N THR A 32 0.62 13.27 -9.07
CA THR A 32 -0.72 12.86 -9.51
C THR A 32 -1.77 13.67 -8.75
N LYS A 33 -2.87 14.06 -9.39
CA LYS A 33 -3.97 14.82 -8.75
C LYS A 33 -4.88 13.94 -7.87
N VAL A 34 -4.28 13.05 -7.09
CA VAL A 34 -4.97 12.14 -6.17
C VAL A 34 -4.63 12.49 -4.72
N GLN A 35 -5.64 12.41 -3.86
CA GLN A 35 -5.50 12.56 -2.42
C GLN A 35 -5.36 11.17 -1.79
N VAL A 36 -4.41 11.04 -0.87
CA VAL A 36 -4.13 9.78 -0.17
C VAL A 36 -4.38 9.98 1.32
N ALA A 37 -5.16 9.09 1.92
CA ALA A 37 -5.46 9.08 3.35
C ALA A 37 -5.17 7.70 3.94
N ILE A 38 -4.49 7.66 5.08
CA ILE A 38 -4.21 6.43 5.83
C ILE A 38 -5.40 6.18 6.77
N GLN A 39 -6.02 5.01 6.67
CA GLN A 39 -7.15 4.57 7.49
C GLN A 39 -6.75 3.31 8.25
N GLY A 40 -6.08 3.48 9.39
CA GLY A 40 -5.50 2.38 10.15
C GLY A 40 -4.46 1.65 9.31
N GLU A 41 -4.75 0.39 8.98
CA GLU A 41 -3.90 -0.51 8.17
C GLU A 41 -4.22 -0.49 6.67
N LYS A 42 -5.15 0.37 6.24
CA LYS A 42 -5.55 0.54 4.84
C LYS A 42 -5.22 1.93 4.34
N ILE A 43 -5.03 2.07 3.04
CA ILE A 43 -4.81 3.36 2.40
C ILE A 43 -5.98 3.61 1.44
N ARG A 44 -6.61 4.78 1.60
CA ARG A 44 -7.63 5.28 0.68
C ARG A 44 -6.98 6.26 -0.28
N VAL A 45 -7.17 6.02 -1.57
CA VAL A 45 -6.78 6.94 -2.65
C VAL A 45 -8.06 7.48 -3.28
N THR A 46 -8.18 8.80 -3.33
CA THR A 46 -9.32 9.52 -3.91
C THR A 46 -8.82 10.43 -5.02
N GLY A 47 -9.40 10.37 -6.21
CA GLY A 47 -9.00 11.19 -7.35
C GLY A 47 -10.23 11.65 -8.14
N LYS A 48 -10.14 12.80 -8.81
CA LYS A 48 -11.24 13.30 -9.65
C LYS A 48 -11.31 12.60 -11.01
N LYS A 49 -10.19 12.05 -11.49
CA LYS A 49 -10.09 11.36 -12.78
C LYS A 49 -9.73 9.89 -12.55
N ARG A 50 -10.35 9.00 -13.32
CA ARG A 50 -10.00 7.57 -13.32
C ARG A 50 -8.57 7.31 -13.80
N ASP A 51 -8.07 8.07 -14.76
CA ASP A 51 -6.70 7.92 -15.26
C ASP A 51 -5.65 8.17 -14.17
N ASP A 52 -5.87 9.18 -13.34
CA ASP A 52 -5.01 9.50 -12.20
C ASP A 52 -5.02 8.36 -11.16
N LEU A 53 -6.18 7.72 -10.94
CA LEU A 53 -6.31 6.57 -10.04
C LEU A 53 -5.57 5.33 -10.58
N GLN A 54 -5.69 5.06 -11.88
CA GLN A 54 -4.96 3.96 -12.51
C GLN A 54 -3.45 4.20 -12.50
N GLY A 55 -3.01 5.43 -12.77
CA GLY A 55 -1.59 5.81 -12.70
C GLY A 55 -1.01 5.62 -11.29
N ALA A 56 -1.76 5.99 -10.26
CA ALA A 56 -1.34 5.76 -8.87
C ALA A 56 -1.24 4.25 -8.54
N MET A 57 -2.13 3.41 -9.08
CA MET A 57 -2.06 1.95 -8.89
C MET A 57 -0.85 1.34 -9.60
N ALA A 58 -0.54 1.78 -10.82
CA ALA A 58 0.65 1.34 -11.54
C ALA A 58 1.92 1.72 -10.78
N LEU A 59 2.02 2.97 -10.31
CA LEU A 59 3.15 3.43 -9.49
C LEU A 59 3.35 2.62 -8.22
N VAL A 60 2.27 2.27 -7.51
CA VAL A 60 2.37 1.46 -6.29
C VAL A 60 2.71 0.00 -6.59
N ARG A 61 2.34 -0.52 -7.76
CA ARG A 61 2.76 -1.86 -8.21
C ARG A 61 4.22 -1.91 -8.64
N GLU A 62 4.70 -0.86 -9.32
CA GLU A 62 6.11 -0.74 -9.73
C GLU A 62 7.03 -0.41 -8.57
N ALA A 63 6.53 0.31 -7.56
CA ALA A 63 7.24 0.53 -6.33
C ALA A 63 7.36 -0.78 -5.56
N ASP A 64 8.51 -1.45 -5.70
CA ASP A 64 8.85 -2.67 -4.99
C ASP A 64 9.04 -2.41 -3.48
N LEU A 65 7.92 -2.26 -2.78
CA LEU A 65 7.88 -1.97 -1.34
C LEU A 65 7.98 -3.26 -0.50
N GLY A 66 8.37 -4.39 -1.11
CA GLY A 66 8.61 -5.66 -0.42
C GLY A 66 7.35 -6.41 0.00
N GLN A 67 6.16 -5.95 -0.40
CA GLN A 67 4.88 -6.60 -0.13
C GLN A 67 3.92 -6.42 -1.30
N ALA A 68 3.17 -7.46 -1.65
CA ALA A 68 2.10 -7.37 -2.63
C ALA A 68 0.90 -6.60 -2.04
N PHE A 69 0.54 -5.47 -2.63
CA PHE A 69 -0.65 -4.72 -2.24
C PHE A 69 -1.87 -5.16 -3.02
N GLN A 70 -3.00 -5.23 -2.31
CA GLN A 70 -4.31 -5.49 -2.90
C GLN A 70 -5.04 -4.16 -3.08
N PHE A 71 -5.53 -3.91 -4.28
CA PHE A 71 -6.35 -2.74 -4.59
C PHE A 71 -7.81 -3.19 -4.61
N ASN A 72 -8.62 -2.71 -3.68
CA ASN A 72 -10.02 -3.07 -3.55
C ASN A 72 -10.90 -1.83 -3.28
N ASN A 73 -12.22 -2.02 -3.27
CA ASN A 73 -13.21 -0.98 -2.95
C ASN A 73 -13.11 0.25 -3.87
N PHE A 74 -13.14 0.02 -5.18
CA PHE A 74 -13.32 1.06 -6.19
C PHE A 74 -14.72 1.67 -6.00
N ARG A 75 -14.77 2.99 -5.87
CA ARG A 75 -16.00 3.77 -5.74
C ARG A 75 -15.98 4.90 -6.77
N ASP A 76 -17.15 5.20 -7.33
CA ASP A 76 -17.35 6.39 -8.18
C ASP A 76 -17.47 7.68 -7.35
#